data_AF-Q9LLJ2-F1
#
_entry.id   AF-Q9LLJ2-F1
#
_cell.length_a   1.000
_cell.length_b   1.000
_cell.length_c   1.000
_cell.angle_alpha   90.00
_cell.angle_beta   90.00
_cell.angle_gamma   90.00
#
_symmetry.space_group_name_H-M   'P 1'
#
loop_
_entity.id
_entity.type
_entity.pdbx_description
1 polymer ?
#
loop_
_entity_poly.entity_id
_entity_poly.type
_entity_poly.pdbx_seq_one_letter_code
_entity_poly.pdbx_strand_id
1 'polypeptide(L)' 'MMESGAPICHTCGEQVGHDANGELFVACHECSYPMCKSCFEFEIKEGRKVCLRCGS' A
#
# COMPACT_ATOMS: atom_id res chain seq x y z
N MET A 1 19.63 -5.90 14.01
CA MET A 1 18.26 -5.79 14.55
C MET A 1 17.32 -5.84 13.36
N MET A 2 16.35 -6.76 13.31
CA MET A 2 15.34 -6.71 12.24
C MET A 2 14.37 -5.59 12.59
N GLU A 3 14.61 -4.44 11.99
CA GLU A 3 13.63 -3.38 11.90
C GLU A 3 12.48 -3.92 11.06
N SER A 4 11.51 -4.53 11.73
CA SER A 4 10.16 -4.77 11.21
C SER A 4 9.46 -3.42 11.10
N GLY A 5 10.04 -2.51 10.33
CA GLY A 5 9.45 -1.23 10.02
C GLY A 5 8.20 -1.53 9.20
N ALA A 6 7.03 -1.28 9.78
CA ALA A 6 5.78 -1.38 9.06
C ALA A 6 5.96 -0.61 7.72
N PRO A 7 5.58 -1.22 6.58
CA PRO A 7 5.74 -0.62 5.28
C PRO A 7 5.16 0.79 5.29
N ILE A 8 5.90 1.75 4.74
CA ILE A 8 5.44 3.14 4.64
C ILE A 8 4.78 3.32 3.28
N CYS A 9 3.63 3.98 3.27
CA CYS A 9 2.87 4.28 2.07
C CYS A 9 3.71 5.15 1.15
N HIS A 10 3.96 4.67 -0.07
CA HIS A 10 4.79 5.42 -1.01
C HIS A 10 4.10 6.68 -1.55
N THR A 11 2.77 6.78 -1.42
CA THR A 11 1.98 7.91 -1.90
C THR A 11 1.95 9.07 -0.91
N CYS A 12 1.69 8.79 0.38
CA CYS A 12 1.56 9.83 1.41
C CYS A 12 2.74 9.90 2.39
N GLY A 13 3.64 8.90 2.39
CA GLY A 13 4.73 8.81 3.36
C GLY A 13 4.30 8.39 4.77
N GLU A 14 3.03 8.05 4.97
CA GLU A 14 2.49 7.58 6.25
C GLU A 14 2.71 6.07 6.42
N GLN A 15 2.88 5.60 7.65
CA GLN A 15 3.00 4.18 7.93
C GLN A 15 1.71 3.44 7.53
N VAL A 16 1.82 2.40 6.71
CA VAL A 16 0.66 1.60 6.28
C VAL A 16 0.18 0.83 7.50
N GLY A 17 -1.00 1.22 8.00
CA GLY A 17 -1.65 0.54 9.09
C GLY A 17 -2.07 -0.88 8.70
N HIS A 18 -2.24 -1.72 9.72
CA HIS A 18 -2.89 -3.01 9.54
C HIS A 18 -4.37 -2.79 9.20
N ASP A 19 -4.92 -3.58 8.28
CA ASP A 19 -6.36 -3.61 8.01
C ASP A 19 -7.12 -4.13 9.25
N ALA A 20 -8.45 -4.10 9.23
CA ALA A 20 -9.31 -4.54 10.33
C ALA A 20 -9.02 -5.97 10.83
N ASN A 21 -8.37 -6.79 9.99
CA ASN A 21 -7.94 -8.16 10.31
C ASN A 21 -6.56 -8.25 10.99
N GLY A 22 -5.86 -7.13 11.18
CA GLY A 22 -4.48 -7.11 11.72
C GLY A 22 -3.40 -7.46 10.69
N GLU A 23 -3.77 -7.64 9.42
CA GLU A 23 -2.84 -7.90 8.32
C GLU A 23 -2.39 -6.61 7.63
N LEU A 24 -1.15 -6.57 7.15
CA LEU A 24 -0.64 -5.43 6.40
C LEU A 24 -1.43 -5.24 5.11
N PHE A 25 -2.04 -4.06 4.96
CA PHE A 25 -2.71 -3.73 3.72
C PHE A 25 -1.68 -3.53 2.61
N VAL A 26 -1.82 -4.26 1.52
CA VAL A 26 -0.90 -4.23 0.40
C VAL A 26 -1.72 -3.95 -0.86
N ALA A 27 -1.43 -2.83 -1.52
CA ALA A 27 -2.16 -2.44 -2.74
C ALA A 27 -1.94 -3.41 -3.91
N CYS A 28 -0.79 -4.10 -3.92
CA CYS A 28 -0.47 -5.13 -4.90
C CYS A 28 0.25 -6.29 -4.21
N HIS A 29 -0.42 -7.44 -4.16
CA HIS A 29 0.12 -8.64 -3.52
C HIS A 29 1.34 -9.22 -4.27
N GLU A 30 1.47 -8.98 -5.58
CA GLU A 30 2.60 -9.46 -6.39
C GLU A 30 3.93 -8.79 -6.03
N CYS A 31 3.87 -7.49 -5.83
CA CYS A 31 5.04 -6.62 -5.69
C CYS A 31 5.21 -6.10 -4.27
N SER A 32 4.29 -6.48 -3.38
CA SER A 32 4.17 -6.00 -2.01
C SER A 32 4.19 -4.47 -1.92
N TYR A 33 3.55 -3.78 -2.88
CA TYR A 33 3.61 -2.31 -2.93
C TYR A 33 2.86 -1.71 -1.73
N PRO A 34 3.57 -1.00 -0.84
CA PRO A 34 2.98 -0.47 0.36
C PRO A 34 2.20 0.80 0.04
N MET A 35 0.89 0.72 0.16
CA MET A 35 0.01 1.86 -0.03
C MET A 35 -1.07 1.85 1.04
N CYS A 36 -1.43 3.03 1.54
CA CYS A 36 -2.49 3.16 2.53
C CYS A 36 -3.86 2.87 1.90
N LYS A 37 -4.83 2.34 2.66
CA LYS A 37 -6.18 2.05 2.15
C LYS A 37 -6.85 3.28 1.51
N SER A 38 -6.74 4.44 2.15
CA SER A 38 -7.28 5.70 1.59
C SER A 38 -6.60 6.10 0.28
N CYS A 39 -5.28 5.90 0.18
CA CYS A 39 -4.49 6.19 -1.02
C CYS A 39 -4.87 5.24 -2.16
N PHE A 40 -5.05 3.95 -1.82
CA PHE A 40 -5.49 2.92 -2.74
C PHE A 40 -6.89 3.22 -3.29
N GLU A 41 -7.87 3.50 -2.42
CA GLU A 41 -9.23 3.88 -2.84
C GLU A 41 -9.23 5.15 -3.69
N PHE A 42 -8.35 6.12 -3.37
CA PHE A 42 -8.19 7.33 -4.15
C PHE A 42 -7.64 7.04 -5.56
N GLU A 43 -6.56 6.27 -5.69
CA GLU A 43 -5.99 5.89 -6.99
C GLU A 43 -6.98 5.07 -7.83
N ILE A 44 -7.71 4.13 -7.22
CA ILE A 44 -8.77 3.36 -7.89
C ILE A 44 -9.89 4.28 -8.38
N LYS A 45 -10.31 5.25 -7.57
CA LYS A 45 -11.36 6.22 -7.93
C LYS A 45 -10.93 7.18 -9.03
N GLU A 46 -9.65 7.57 -9.05
CA GLU A 46 -9.03 8.36 -10.11
C GLU A 46 -8.79 7.54 -11.40
N GLY A 47 -8.96 6.22 -11.37
CA GLY A 47 -8.67 5.34 -12.50
C GLY A 47 -7.17 5.19 -12.78
N ARG A 48 -6.33 5.41 -11.77
CA ARG A 48 -4.87 5.24 -11.85
C ARG A 48 -4.45 3.82 -11.48
N LYS A 49 -3.25 3.45 -11.92
CA LYS A 49 -2.68 2.13 -11.64
C LYS A 49 -2.16 2.08 -10.20
N VAL A 50 -2.84 1.29 -9.37
CA VAL A 50 -2.45 1.03 -7.98
C VAL A 50 -1.06 0.40 -7.82
N CYS A 51 -0.55 -0.27 -8.86
CA CYS A 51 0.82 -0.75 -8.90
C CYS A 51 1.62 -0.12 -10.05
N LEU A 52 2.46 0.86 -9.75
CA LEU A 52 3.43 1.41 -10.71
C LEU A 52 4.55 0.41 -11.07
N ARG A 53 4.82 -0.57 -10.18
CA ARG A 53 5.88 -1.58 -10.34
C ARG A 53 5.50 -2.74 -11.26
N CYS A 54 4.22 -3.03 -11.39
CA CYS A 54 3.68 -4.19 -12.12
C CYS A 54 3.21 -3.79 -13.51
N GLY A 55 2.77 -2.54 -13.67
CA GLY A 55 2.28 -2.02 -14.94
C GLY A 55 0.93 -2.59 -15.39
N SER A 56 0.35 -3.57 -14.68
CA SER A 56 -0.99 -4.13 -14.88
C SER A 56 -2.02 -3.51 -13.97
#